data_AF-A0A0R2DHT0-F1
#
_entry.id   AF-A0A0R2DHT0-F1
#
_cell.length_a   1.000
_cell.length_b   1.000
_cell.length_c   1.000
_cell.angle_alpha   90.00
_cell.angle_beta   90.00
_cell.angle_gamma   90.00
#
_symmetry.space_group_name_H-M   'P 1'
#
loop_
_entity.id
_entity.type
_entity.pdbx_description
1 polymer ?
#
loop_
_entity_poly.entity_id
_entity_poly.type
_entity_poly.pdbx_seq_one_letter_code
_entity_poly.pdbx_strand_id
1 'polypeptide(L)' 'MKKERLAAFSDAVLAIIMTILVLELDKPDHITWESIFNLRVNYFAYALSFFG' A
#
# COMPACT_ATOMS: atom_id res chain seq x y z
N MET A 1 14.38 21.73 -16.00
CA MET A 1 15.47 20.84 -15.51
C MET A 1 15.50 20.61 -14.00
N LYS A 2 15.73 21.62 -13.12
CA LYS A 2 15.83 21.33 -11.65
C LYS A 2 14.49 20.91 -11.00
N LYS A 3 13.37 21.55 -11.36
CA LYS A 3 12.02 21.18 -10.85
C LYS A 3 11.57 19.78 -11.31
N GLU A 4 11.82 19.42 -12.57
CA GLU A 4 11.44 18.10 -13.11
C GLU A 4 12.19 16.95 -12.43
N ARG A 5 13.48 17.15 -12.10
CA ARG A 5 14.26 16.15 -11.36
C ARG A 5 13.74 15.95 -9.93
N LEU A 6 13.32 17.03 -9.27
CA LEU A 6 12.72 16.96 -7.93
C LEU A 6 11.36 16.26 -7.97
N ALA A 7 10.51 16.58 -8.94
CA ALA A 7 9.22 15.91 -9.14
C ALA A 7 9.41 14.41 -9.40
N ALA A 8 10.29 14.05 -10.36
CA ALA A 8 10.57 12.66 -10.69
C ALA A 8 11.16 11.87 -9.50
N PHE A 9 11.97 12.52 -8.66
CA PHE A 9 12.47 11.91 -7.42
C PHE A 9 11.33 11.66 -6.42
N SER A 10 10.48 12.65 -6.16
CA SER A 10 9.33 12.50 -5.27
C SER A 10 8.37 11.41 -5.76
N ASP A 11 8.11 11.34 -7.06
CA ASP A 11 7.24 10.31 -7.65
C ASP A 11 7.85 8.91 -7.48
N ALA A 12 9.16 8.76 -7.67
CA ALA A 12 9.86 7.50 -7.46
C ALA A 12 9.80 7.07 -5.98
N VAL A 13 10.01 8.00 -5.05
CA VAL A 13 9.91 7.73 -3.60
C VAL A 13 8.49 7.31 -3.25
N LEU A 14 7.48 8.03 -3.75
CA LEU A 14 6.08 7.69 -3.51
C LEU A 14 5.76 6.28 -4.03
N ALA A 15 6.16 5.95 -5.25
CA ALA A 15 5.97 4.63 -5.83
C ALA A 15 6.59 3.50 -4.99
N ILE A 16 7.82 3.71 -4.48
CA ILE A 16 8.47 2.74 -3.60
C ILE A 16 7.68 2.57 -2.30
N ILE A 17 7.24 3.66 -1.67
CA ILE A 17 6.42 3.60 -0.44
C ILE A 17 5.12 2.82 -0.70
N MET A 18 4.41 3.10 -1.80
CA MET A 18 3.18 2.37 -2.15
C MET A 18 3.43 0.87 -2.27
N THR A 19 4.55 0.45 -2.87
CA THR A 19 4.88 -0.97 -3.01
C THR A 19 5.22 -1.63 -1.67
N ILE A 20 5.94 -0.93 -0.78
CA ILE A 20 6.26 -1.44 0.55
C ILE A 20 4.98 -1.66 1.36
N LEU A 21 4.03 -0.73 1.30
CA LEU A 21 2.74 -0.85 2.00
C LEU A 21 1.95 -2.11 1.59
N VAL A 22 2.01 -2.50 0.31
CA VAL A 22 1.39 -3.75 -0.16
C VAL A 22 2.12 -4.98 0.38
N LEU A 23 3.46 -4.95 0.40
CA LEU A 23 4.27 -6.07 0.84
C LEU A 23 4.12 -6.34 2.35
N GLU A 24 3.74 -5.33 3.13
CA GLU A 24 3.48 -5.43 4.57
C GLU A 24 2.08 -5.98 4.89
N LEU A 25 1.17 -6.09 3.91
CA LEU A 25 -0.16 -6.65 4.16
C LEU A 25 -0.10 -8.13 4.55
N ASP A 26 -0.69 -8.43 5.71
CA ASP A 26 -0.84 -9.80 6.19
C ASP A 26 -1.67 -10.65 5.22
N LYS A 27 -1.27 -11.91 5.08
CA LYS A 27 -1.99 -12.92 4.32
C LYS A 27 -2.98 -13.64 5.23
N PRO A 28 -4.16 -14.03 4.72
CA PRO A 28 -5.10 -14.82 5.51
C PRO A 28 -4.51 -16.19 5.83
N ASP A 29 -4.71 -16.65 7.07
CA ASP A 29 -4.19 -17.94 7.56
C ASP A 29 -4.79 -19.15 6.82
N HIS A 30 -6.04 -19.00 6.34
CA HIS A 30 -6.76 -20.03 5.61
C HIS A 30 -7.41 -19.46 4.35
N ILE A 31 -7.61 -20.31 3.35
CA ILE A 31 -8.31 -19.96 2.10
C ILE A 31 -9.83 -20.00 2.34
N THR A 32 -10.32 -19.16 3.25
CA THR A 32 -11.74 -19.01 3.57
C THR A 32 -12.14 -17.53 3.52
N TRP A 33 -13.40 -17.27 3.16
CA TRP A 33 -13.95 -15.91 3.12
C TRP A 33 -13.89 -15.21 4.49
N GLU A 34 -14.06 -15.97 5.57
CA GLU A 34 -13.94 -15.47 6.95
C GLU A 34 -12.53 -14.97 7.26
N SER A 35 -11.49 -15.68 6.82
CA SER A 35 -10.10 -15.28 7.06
C SER A 35 -9.75 -13.95 6.37
N ILE A 36 -10.32 -13.71 5.17
CA ILE A 36 -10.20 -12.41 4.49
C ILE A 36 -10.93 -11.32 5.27
N PHE A 37 -12.12 -11.61 5.78
CA PHE A 37 -12.92 -10.64 6.53
C PHE A 37 -12.30 -10.29 7.90
N ASN A 38 -11.53 -11.20 8.49
CA ASN A 38 -10.76 -10.92 9.70
C ASN A 38 -9.69 -9.84 9.46
N LEU A 39 -9.09 -9.79 8.27
CA LEU A 39 -8.09 -8.80 7.87
C LEU A 39 -8.67 -7.49 7.30
N ARG A 40 -9.99 -7.31 7.34
CA ARG A 40 -10.69 -6.14 6.76
C ARG A 40 -10.16 -4.80 7.25
N VAL A 41 -9.73 -4.70 8.52
CA VAL A 41 -9.24 -3.45 9.10
C VAL A 41 -7.89 -3.09 8.49
N ASN A 42 -6.98 -4.07 8.35
CA ASN A 42 -5.66 -3.87 7.74
C ASN A 42 -5.80 -3.51 6.26
N TYR A 43 -6.65 -4.21 5.52
CA TYR A 43 -6.91 -3.90 4.11
C TYR A 43 -7.59 -2.54 3.91
N PHE A 44 -8.48 -2.15 4.82
CA PHE A 44 -9.12 -0.84 4.77
C PHE A 44 -8.14 0.29 5.13
N ALA A 45 -7.28 0.09 6.14
CA ALA A 45 -6.23 1.03 6.48
C ALA A 45 -5.24 1.23 5.33
N TYR A 46 -4.84 0.13 4.65
CA TYR A 46 -4.04 0.21 3.43
C TYR A 46 -4.75 0.99 2.32
N ALA A 47 -6.03 0.71 2.06
CA ALA A 47 -6.79 1.42 1.04
C ALA A 47 -6.87 2.93 1.35
N LEU A 48 -7.13 3.31 2.61
CA LEU A 48 -7.11 4.71 3.03
C LEU A 48 -5.74 5.36 2.85
N SER A 49 -4.65 4.67 3.22
CA SER A 49 -3.29 5.18 3.03
C SER A 49 -2.90 5.28 1.54
N PHE A 50 -3.51 4.47 0.68
CA PHE A 50 -3.19 4.46 -0.74
C PHE A 50 -3.93 5.55 -1.53
N PHE A 51 -5.20 5.79 -1.18
CA PHE A 51 -6.09 6.69 -1.90
C PHE A 51 -6.31 8.05 -1.24
N GLY A 52 -6.00 8.19 0.05
CA GLY A 52 -6.08 9.46 0.80
C GLY A 52 -4.78 10.23 0.74
#